data_AF-A8ZNF2-F1
#
_entry.id   AF-A8ZNF2-F1
#
_cell.length_a   1.000
_cell.length_b   1.000
_cell.length_c   1.000
_cell.angle_alpha   90.00
_cell.angle_beta   90.00
_cell.angle_gamma   90.00
#
_symmetry.space_group_name_H-M   'P 1'
#
loop_
_entity.id
_entity.type
_entity.pdbx_description
1 polymer ?
#
loop_
_entity_poly.entity_id
_entity_poly.type
_entity_poly.pdbx_seq_one_letter_code
_entity_poly.pdbx_strand_id
1 'polypeptide(L)'
;MNQLIVALLFLVSWSTVASAQQVRELNLKGTTNMRPIAVDPSGVIVHLNNGDKIQGLSLQPPNQIELYPLDGQLCSGVKQCQGQAPSMLQLTRVKPKNIKGKISNSDGSSMLVIVTNSGAKHVLFVVPTSRAKYQVVNIQ
;
A
#
# COMPACT_ATOMS: atom_id res chain seq x y z
N MET A 1 -6.24 -67.55 -18.03
CA MET A 1 -5.35 -66.48 -17.51
C MET A 1 -5.49 -65.25 -18.41
N ASN A 2 -5.34 -64.08 -17.80
CA ASN A 2 -5.33 -62.72 -18.36
C ASN A 2 -6.67 -61.97 -18.47
N GLN A 3 -6.92 -61.27 -17.37
CA GLN A 3 -7.77 -60.10 -17.22
C GLN A 3 -7.35 -58.97 -18.18
N LEU A 4 -8.31 -58.17 -18.62
CA LEU A 4 -8.06 -56.76 -18.95
C LEU A 4 -9.32 -55.95 -18.66
N ILE A 5 -9.31 -55.42 -17.44
CA ILE A 5 -10.18 -54.37 -16.93
C ILE A 5 -9.83 -53.09 -17.71
N VAL A 6 -10.83 -52.45 -18.33
CA VAL A 6 -10.72 -51.05 -18.77
C VAL A 6 -11.74 -50.25 -17.96
N ALA A 7 -11.27 -49.80 -16.80
CA ALA A 7 -11.90 -48.74 -16.05
C ALA A 7 -11.56 -47.42 -16.74
N LEU A 8 -12.53 -46.83 -17.46
CA LEU A 8 -12.43 -45.43 -17.88
C LEU A 8 -12.75 -44.55 -16.66
N LEU A 9 -11.74 -44.38 -15.82
CA LEU A 9 -11.68 -43.36 -14.78
C LEU A 9 -11.71 -41.98 -15.45
N PHE A 10 -12.75 -41.21 -15.12
CA PHE A 10 -12.78 -39.76 -15.30
C PHE A 10 -11.64 -39.16 -14.49
N LEU A 11 -10.51 -38.94 -15.16
CA LEU A 11 -9.36 -38.24 -14.61
C LEU A 11 -9.66 -36.73 -14.60
N VAL A 12 -9.69 -36.20 -13.37
CA VAL A 12 -8.91 -35.03 -12.96
C VAL A 12 -9.19 -33.73 -13.72
N SER A 13 -10.18 -32.98 -13.25
CA SER A 13 -10.05 -31.51 -13.20
C SER A 13 -9.63 -31.11 -11.80
N TRP A 14 -8.32 -31.22 -11.53
CA TRP A 14 -7.71 -30.55 -10.40
C TRP A 14 -7.96 -29.05 -10.55
N SER A 15 -8.83 -28.51 -9.70
CA SER A 15 -8.92 -27.09 -9.42
C SER A 15 -7.62 -26.67 -8.73
N THR A 16 -6.57 -26.44 -9.53
CA THR A 16 -5.35 -25.81 -9.06
C THR A 16 -5.66 -24.33 -8.81
N VAL A 17 -6.25 -24.05 -7.65
CA VAL A 17 -6.13 -22.72 -7.04
C VAL A 17 -4.70 -22.64 -6.46
N ALA A 18 -3.72 -22.57 -7.36
CA ALA A 18 -2.38 -22.11 -7.06
C ALA A 18 -2.50 -20.59 -6.86
N SER A 19 -2.55 -20.16 -5.60
CA SER A 19 -1.41 -19.65 -4.84
C SER A 19 -1.12 -18.18 -5.13
N ALA A 20 -1.43 -17.33 -4.14
CA ALA A 20 -0.64 -16.14 -3.79
C ALA A 20 -1.29 -15.40 -2.60
N GLN A 21 -1.42 -16.08 -1.46
CA GLN A 21 -1.42 -15.36 -0.17
C GLN A 21 -0.09 -15.63 0.52
N GLN A 22 1.00 -15.39 -0.20
CA GLN A 22 2.28 -15.13 0.43
C GLN A 22 2.30 -13.63 0.72
N VAL A 23 1.83 -13.24 1.91
CA VAL A 23 2.26 -11.98 2.53
C VAL A 23 3.75 -12.15 2.77
N ARG A 24 4.56 -11.91 1.73
CA ARG A 24 6.00 -11.86 1.85
C ARG A 24 6.29 -10.76 2.86
N GLU A 25 6.89 -11.16 3.98
CA GLU A 25 7.61 -10.26 4.85
C GLU A 25 8.37 -9.26 3.98
N LEU A 26 8.03 -7.98 4.12
CA LEU A 26 8.69 -6.89 3.44
C LEU A 26 10.14 -6.89 3.91
N ASN A 27 11.01 -7.54 3.15
CA ASN A 27 12.45 -7.44 3.33
C ASN A 27 12.84 -6.02 2.91
N LEU A 28 12.90 -5.11 3.89
CA LEU A 28 13.23 -3.69 3.75
C LEU A 28 14.72 -3.47 3.48
N LYS A 29 15.31 -4.24 2.56
CA LYS A 29 16.66 -4.00 2.06
C LYS A 29 16.55 -2.94 0.96
N GLY A 30 16.55 -1.66 1.33
CA GLY A 30 16.64 -0.61 0.32
C GLY A 30 16.37 0.84 0.71
N THR A 31 15.89 1.16 1.93
CA THR A 31 15.66 2.57 2.29
C THR A 31 16.28 2.92 3.65
N THR A 32 17.49 3.45 3.54
CA THR A 32 18.35 3.99 4.60
C THR A 32 17.88 5.42 4.94
N ASN A 33 17.65 5.71 6.22
CA ASN A 33 17.36 7.05 6.79
C ASN A 33 16.00 7.70 6.43
N MET A 34 14.89 7.11 6.87
CA MET A 34 13.59 7.81 6.86
C MET A 34 13.51 8.82 8.00
N ARG A 35 13.60 10.12 7.69
CA ARG A 35 13.13 11.15 8.64
C ARG A 35 11.61 11.03 8.80
N PRO A 36 11.07 11.18 10.03
CA PRO A 36 9.63 11.22 10.24
C PRO A 36 9.00 12.36 9.44
N ILE A 37 7.87 12.08 8.77
CA ILE A 37 7.06 13.09 8.11
C ILE A 37 5.95 13.51 9.07
N ALA A 38 5.97 14.77 9.48
CA ALA A 38 4.94 15.34 10.34
C ALA A 38 3.72 15.70 9.50
N VAL A 39 2.56 15.08 9.78
CA VAL A 39 1.31 15.35 9.07
C VAL A 39 0.30 16.01 9.99
N ASP A 40 -0.19 17.17 9.58
CA ASP A 40 -1.21 17.94 10.30
C ASP A 40 -2.53 17.99 9.50
N PRO A 41 -3.57 18.69 10.00
CA PRO A 41 -4.80 18.88 9.25
C PRO A 41 -4.66 19.71 7.97
N SER A 42 -3.60 20.54 7.84
CA SER A 42 -3.30 21.30 6.63
C SER A 42 -2.78 20.40 5.50
N GLY A 43 -2.15 19.29 5.89
CA GLY A 43 -1.72 18.21 5.01
C GLY A 43 -0.27 18.35 4.53
N VAL A 44 0.23 17.25 3.96
CA VAL A 44 1.56 17.13 3.36
C VAL A 44 1.39 16.54 1.97
N ILE A 45 2.08 17.10 0.97
CA ILE A 45 2.16 16.48 -0.36
C ILE A 45 3.38 15.59 -0.43
N VAL A 46 3.18 14.34 -0.81
CA VAL A 46 4.22 13.42 -1.27
C VAL A 46 4.21 13.43 -2.79
N HIS A 47 5.35 13.76 -3.38
CA HIS A 47 5.56 13.79 -4.82
C HIS A 47 6.63 12.75 -5.19
N LEU A 48 6.30 11.87 -6.13
CA LEU A 48 7.26 10.92 -6.69
C LEU A 48 8.15 11.59 -7.73
N ASN A 49 9.30 10.97 -8.01
CA ASN A 49 10.15 11.36 -9.13
C ASN A 49 9.39 11.39 -10.47
N ASN A 50 9.92 12.19 -11.41
CA ASN A 50 9.37 12.31 -12.75
C ASN A 50 9.30 10.94 -13.45
N GLY A 51 8.08 10.53 -13.80
CA GLY A 51 7.80 9.27 -14.51
C GLY A 51 7.35 8.12 -13.62
N ASP A 52 7.59 8.18 -12.30
CA ASP A 52 7.09 7.19 -11.36
C ASP A 52 5.62 7.44 -11.03
N LYS A 53 4.83 6.37 -11.02
CA LYS A 53 3.41 6.37 -10.70
C LYS A 53 3.12 5.36 -9.60
N ILE A 54 2.19 5.69 -8.70
CA ILE A 54 1.81 4.86 -7.57
C ILE A 54 0.95 3.71 -8.06
N GLN A 55 1.50 2.50 -8.01
CA GLN A 55 0.80 1.26 -8.39
C GLN A 55 0.22 0.54 -7.17
N GLY A 56 0.85 0.68 -6.02
CA GLY A 56 0.41 0.08 -4.77
C GLY A 56 0.63 1.00 -3.58
N LEU A 57 -0.27 0.93 -2.61
CA LEU A 57 -0.18 1.74 -1.40
C LEU A 57 -0.70 0.96 -0.20
N SER A 58 0.01 1.05 0.92
CA SER A 58 -0.42 0.49 2.20
C SER A 58 -0.12 1.45 3.35
N LEU A 59 -1.10 1.69 4.21
CA LEU A 59 -0.96 2.48 5.42
C LEU A 59 -1.24 1.60 6.64
N GLN A 60 -0.31 1.55 7.58
CA GLN A 60 -0.42 0.75 8.79
C GLN A 60 -0.03 1.56 10.02
N PRO A 61 -0.96 1.85 10.95
CA PRO A 61 -2.39 1.52 10.96
C PRO A 61 -3.26 2.37 10.01
N PRO A 62 -4.39 1.85 9.49
CA PRO A 62 -5.14 2.49 8.38
C PRO A 62 -6.10 3.63 8.75
N ASN A 63 -6.04 4.20 9.96
CA ASN A 63 -7.15 5.02 10.50
C ASN A 63 -6.75 6.43 11.00
N GLN A 64 -5.50 6.83 10.83
CA GLN A 64 -4.95 8.04 11.47
C GLN A 64 -4.60 9.14 10.45
N ILE A 65 -4.41 8.73 9.19
CA ILE A 65 -4.09 9.59 8.05
C ILE A 65 -5.04 9.22 6.91
N GLU A 66 -5.62 10.22 6.26
CA GLU A 66 -6.32 10.05 4.99
C GLU A 66 -5.39 10.39 3.83
N LEU A 67 -5.57 9.67 2.73
CA LEU A 67 -4.71 9.72 1.55
C LEU A 67 -5.54 10.10 0.35
N TYR A 68 -5.15 11.17 -0.32
CA TYR A 68 -5.86 11.70 -1.48
C TYR A 68 -4.92 11.81 -2.68
N PRO A 69 -5.22 11.15 -3.81
CA PRO A 69 -4.48 11.43 -5.04
C PRO A 69 -4.78 12.86 -5.48
N LEU A 70 -3.73 13.63 -5.79
CA LEU A 70 -3.88 14.98 -6.34
C LEU A 70 -3.93 15.00 -7.86
N ASP A 71 -3.46 13.92 -8.47
CA ASP A 71 -3.55 13.64 -9.89
C ASP A 71 -3.96 12.17 -10.08
N GLY A 72 -4.63 11.83 -11.19
CA GLY A 72 -4.99 10.44 -11.45
C GLY A 72 -5.91 9.81 -10.40
N GLN A 73 -5.81 8.49 -10.21
CA GLN A 73 -6.69 7.72 -9.31
C GLN A 73 -5.93 6.63 -8.55
N LEU A 74 -6.09 6.57 -7.22
CA LEU A 74 -5.57 5.48 -6.41
C LEU A 74 -6.33 4.18 -6.71
N CYS A 75 -5.60 3.18 -7.19
CA CYS A 75 -6.16 1.87 -7.47
C CYS A 75 -5.83 0.94 -6.31
N SER A 76 -6.78 0.75 -5.41
CA SER A 76 -6.63 -0.19 -4.30
C SER A 76 -7.05 -1.60 -4.72
N GLY A 77 -6.15 -2.59 -4.60
CA GLY A 77 -6.46 -4.02 -4.76
C GLY A 77 -6.27 -4.58 -6.17
N VAL A 78 -7.09 -5.58 -6.54
CA VAL A 78 -6.99 -6.37 -7.80
C VAL A 78 -7.65 -5.67 -9.00
N LYS A 79 -8.26 -4.49 -8.80
CA LYS A 79 -8.93 -3.76 -9.89
C LYS A 79 -7.89 -3.01 -10.71
N GLN A 80 -7.85 -3.27 -12.01
CA GLN A 80 -7.11 -2.45 -12.97
C GLN A 80 -7.63 -1.01 -12.91
N CYS A 81 -6.71 -0.06 -12.82
CA CYS A 81 -7.03 1.35 -12.96
C CYS A 81 -7.75 1.57 -14.28
N GLN A 82 -8.96 2.15 -14.24
CA GLN A 82 -9.61 2.64 -15.46
C GLN A 82 -9.04 4.01 -15.89
N GLY A 83 -8.18 4.62 -15.07
CA GLY A 83 -7.49 5.88 -15.32
C GLY A 83 -5.99 5.84 -15.05
N GLN A 84 -5.32 6.99 -15.09
CA GLN A 84 -3.89 7.09 -14.83
C GLN A 84 -3.59 6.97 -13.32
N ALA A 85 -2.61 6.16 -12.96
CA ALA A 85 -2.10 6.10 -11.60
C ALA A 85 -1.51 7.47 -11.15
N PRO A 86 -1.63 7.84 -9.86
CA PRO A 86 -1.18 9.14 -9.34
C PRO A 86 0.35 9.21 -9.29
N SER A 87 0.92 10.41 -9.40
CA SER A 87 2.30 10.71 -8.98
C SER A 87 2.37 11.56 -7.72
N MET A 88 1.24 12.14 -7.28
CA MET A 88 1.15 12.99 -6.12
C MET A 88 0.06 12.51 -5.14
N LEU A 89 0.41 12.49 -3.86
CA LEU A 89 -0.50 12.15 -2.77
C LEU A 89 -0.51 13.26 -1.73
N GLN A 90 -1.69 13.70 -1.35
CA GLN A 90 -1.88 14.47 -0.13
C GLN A 90 -2.17 13.54 1.05
N LEU A 91 -1.39 13.68 2.10
CA LEU A 91 -1.57 13.03 3.39
C LEU A 91 -2.18 14.07 4.33
N THR A 92 -3.33 13.76 4.91
CA THR A 92 -4.01 14.66 5.85
C THR A 92 -4.27 13.93 7.15
N ARG A 93 -3.93 14.58 8.27
CA ARG A 93 -4.26 14.02 9.58
C ARG A 93 -5.76 14.05 9.76
N VAL A 94 -6.32 12.92 10.17
CA VAL A 94 -7.72 12.86 10.61
C VAL A 94 -7.83 12.59 12.10
N LYS A 95 -8.99 12.95 12.64
CA LYS A 95 -9.32 12.58 14.02
C LYS A 95 -9.35 11.04 14.10
N PRO A 96 -8.57 10.42 15.00
CA PRO A 96 -8.51 8.97 15.08
C PRO A 96 -9.91 8.38 15.25
N LYS A 97 -10.32 7.53 14.32
CA LYS A 97 -11.56 6.75 14.46
C LYS A 97 -11.19 5.50 15.26
N ASN A 98 -11.67 5.41 16.49
CA ASN A 98 -11.55 4.18 17.29
C ASN A 98 -12.43 3.10 16.65
N ILE A 99 -11.83 2.29 15.78
CA ILE A 99 -12.49 1.16 15.13
C ILE A 99 -12.11 -0.09 15.93
N LYS A 100 -13.08 -0.70 16.63
CA LYS A 100 -12.88 -1.94 17.39
C LYS A 100 -12.24 -3.01 16.48
N GLY A 101 -11.18 -3.66 16.96
CA GLY A 101 -10.48 -4.73 16.24
C GLY A 101 -9.46 -4.28 15.20
N LYS A 102 -9.24 -2.96 15.00
CA LYS A 102 -8.14 -2.47 14.16
C LYS A 102 -6.93 -2.10 15.01
N ILE A 103 -5.75 -2.48 14.54
CA ILE A 103 -4.47 -2.06 15.13
C ILE A 103 -4.37 -0.54 15.02
N SER A 104 -3.98 0.12 16.11
CA SER A 104 -3.68 1.55 16.16
C SER A 104 -2.49 1.77 17.07
N ASN A 105 -1.53 2.60 16.64
CA ASN A 105 -0.44 3.03 17.50
C ASN A 105 -0.93 4.11 18.47
N SER A 106 -0.43 4.09 19.70
CA SER A 106 -0.84 5.00 20.79
C SER A 106 -0.47 6.46 20.50
N ASP A 107 0.61 6.68 19.78
CA ASP A 107 1.11 8.00 19.34
C ASP A 107 0.46 8.49 18.03
N GLY A 108 -0.35 7.66 17.40
CA GLY A 108 -0.95 7.97 16.11
C GLY A 108 -0.02 7.77 14.91
N SER A 109 1.21 7.32 15.11
CA SER A 109 2.17 7.13 14.02
C SER A 109 1.72 6.02 13.07
N SER A 110 2.08 6.15 11.79
CA SER A 110 1.76 5.17 10.76
C SER A 110 2.92 4.96 9.80
N MET A 111 3.08 3.75 9.31
CA MET A 111 3.98 3.44 8.20
C MET A 111 3.20 3.48 6.90
N LEU A 112 3.62 4.34 5.97
CA LEU A 112 3.11 4.39 4.61
C LEU A 112 4.11 3.70 3.69
N VAL A 113 3.66 2.69 2.96
CA VAL A 113 4.43 2.01 1.92
C VAL A 113 3.83 2.35 0.57
N ILE A 114 4.65 2.92 -0.32
CA ILE A 114 4.32 3.25 -1.70
C ILE A 114 5.10 2.32 -2.61
N VAL A 115 4.42 1.69 -3.57
CA VAL A 115 5.00 0.86 -4.61
C VAL A 115 4.78 1.55 -5.95
N THR A 116 5.86 1.81 -6.68
CA THR A 116 5.80 2.47 -7.99
C THR A 116 5.55 1.46 -9.11
N ASN A 117 5.22 1.96 -10.30
CA ASN A 117 5.11 1.20 -11.56
C ASN A 117 6.44 0.53 -11.99
N SER A 118 7.59 1.03 -11.54
CA SER A 118 8.90 0.38 -11.72
C SER A 118 9.14 -0.76 -10.72
N GLY A 119 8.25 -0.94 -9.73
CA GLY A 119 8.39 -1.91 -8.65
C GLY A 119 9.23 -1.39 -7.47
N ALA A 120 9.69 -0.15 -7.51
CA ALA A 120 10.40 0.49 -6.40
C ALA A 120 9.46 0.62 -5.19
N LYS A 121 10.04 0.48 -3.98
CA LYS A 121 9.30 0.56 -2.73
C LYS A 121 9.85 1.69 -1.88
N HIS A 122 8.98 2.64 -1.55
CA HIS A 122 9.29 3.74 -0.65
C HIS A 122 8.49 3.54 0.62
N VAL A 123 9.19 3.49 1.74
CA VAL A 123 8.58 3.47 3.06
C VAL A 123 8.72 4.86 3.64
N LEU A 124 7.68 5.34 4.30
CA LEU A 124 7.65 6.62 5.01
C LEU A 124 7.11 6.38 6.42
N PHE A 125 7.78 6.94 7.42
CA PHE A 125 7.27 7.00 8.77
C PHE A 125 6.49 8.30 8.98
N VAL A 126 5.17 8.19 9.19
CA VAL A 126 4.24 9.30 9.27
C VAL A 126 3.88 9.54 10.73
N VAL A 127 4.03 10.77 11.20
CA VAL A 127 3.75 11.18 12.58
C VAL A 127 2.66 12.25 12.57
N PRO A 128 1.45 11.97 13.08
CA PRO A 128 0.40 12.98 13.13
C PRO A 128 0.74 14.04 14.17
N THR A 129 0.52 15.31 13.82
CA THR A 129 0.69 16.44 14.72
C THR A 129 -0.45 17.44 14.55
N SER A 130 -0.58 18.38 15.47
CA SER A 130 -1.57 19.48 15.40
C SER A 130 -0.97 20.79 14.90
N ARG A 131 0.35 20.86 14.71
CA ARG A 131 1.08 22.12 14.51
C ARG A 131 2.25 22.02 13.51
N ALA A 132 2.17 21.14 12.52
CA ALA A 132 3.16 21.18 11.43
C ALA A 132 2.86 22.35 10.50
N LYS A 133 3.89 22.80 9.77
CA LYS A 133 3.67 23.58 8.55
C LYS A 133 3.37 22.61 7.42
N TYR A 134 2.59 23.07 6.45
CA TYR A 134 2.43 22.40 5.16
C TYR A 134 3.81 22.11 4.56
N GLN A 135 3.97 20.91 4.01
CA GLN A 135 5.23 20.41 3.48
C GLN A 135 5.01 19.69 2.15
N VAL A 136 6.01 19.78 1.28
CA VAL A 136 6.13 18.94 0.09
C VAL A 136 7.36 18.06 0.27
N VAL A 137 7.15 16.75 0.17
CA VAL A 137 8.19 15.73 0.30
C VAL A 137 8.37 15.10 -1.08
N ASN A 138 9.57 15.23 -1.63
CA ASN A 138 9.94 14.57 -2.88
C ASN A 138 10.61 13.23 -2.54
N ILE A 139 10.12 12.16 -3.14
CA ILE A 139 10.65 10.81 -2.97
C ILE A 139 11.43 10.45 -4.22
N GLN A 140 12.72 10.13 -4.02
CA GLN A 140 13.63 9.72 -5.08
C GLN A 140 13.78 8.21 -5.20
#